data_AF-A0A482UUD8-F1
#
_entry.id   AF-A0A482UUD8-F1
#
_cell.length_a   1.000
_cell.length_b   1.000
_cell.length_c   1.000
_cell.angle_alpha   90.00
_cell.angle_beta   90.00
_cell.angle_gamma   90.00
#
_symmetry.space_group_name_H-M   'P 1'
#
loop_
_entity.id
_entity.type
_entity.pdbx_description
1 polymer ?
#
loop_
_entity_poly.entity_id
_entity_poly.type
_entity_poly.pdbx_seq_one_letter_code
_entity_poly.pdbx_strand_id
1 'polypeptide(L)'
;MRYTSKITIDPLGHCLDSAQFFTEDVVSSMVYDVWYDMWCMMYSVWCDVHPAIPALTNASTYTRCKVYGRTAMVLAQAFEVFGIRPVARSAIKNVTFYVMSSNDDAGKTYGQYWTSLDAFPSPSMTDFYLHADHTASRIASPSASSLTYAYDPADPVPTIGGNNLPDSIGGTIPCGPLDQSPLANRQDILFFTTEVQKTPLYLSGSILATIFVSSDMKDTDFMVKVSDVYPDSKTEILIQDNAVRMRWREGGLDANYLSPDTVYKVDLNLWNTSFVVAPGHALRMAITSSNYPRFSVNPNNGLLLADAAYPGANFTAKNTLHVGGRYASKITLPIVQRGDLPNVHVLKEVQTMYPVLTGDFIKNNVDNLNKLAIRMKH
;
A
#
# COMPACT_ATOMS: atom_id res chain seq x y z
N MET A 1 -15.86 -25.31 -21.26
CA MET A 1 -15.17 -25.44 -19.95
C MET A 1 -16.00 -24.68 -18.93
N ARG A 2 -16.54 -25.38 -17.92
CA ARG A 2 -17.28 -24.79 -16.80
C ARG A 2 -16.31 -24.61 -15.63
N TYR A 3 -16.33 -23.45 -14.98
CA TYR A 3 -15.77 -23.27 -13.65
C TYR A 3 -16.91 -23.40 -12.63
N THR A 4 -16.74 -24.29 -11.65
CA THR A 4 -17.61 -24.44 -10.48
C THR A 4 -16.79 -24.08 -9.24
N SER A 5 -17.20 -23.03 -8.50
CA SER A 5 -16.70 -22.75 -7.16
C SER A 5 -17.62 -23.42 -6.12
N LYS A 6 -17.07 -24.33 -5.31
CA LYS A 6 -17.70 -24.81 -4.07
C LYS A 6 -17.24 -23.92 -2.91
N ILE A 7 -18.19 -23.36 -2.18
CA ILE A 7 -17.96 -22.72 -0.87
C ILE A 7 -18.25 -23.81 0.18
N THR A 8 -17.32 -24.02 1.11
CA THR A 8 -17.50 -24.95 2.25
C THR A 8 -17.90 -24.14 3.48
N ILE A 9 -18.98 -24.56 4.16
CA ILE A 9 -19.55 -23.93 5.37
C ILE A 9 -19.28 -24.86 6.55
N ASP A 10 -18.89 -24.31 7.72
CA ASP A 10 -18.75 -25.03 8.99
C ASP A 10 -20.10 -25.64 9.44
N PRO A 11 -20.13 -26.83 10.09
CA PRO A 11 -21.34 -27.49 10.58
C PRO A 11 -22.26 -26.68 11.53
N LEU A 12 -21.87 -25.51 12.01
CA LEU A 12 -22.68 -24.60 12.84
C LEU A 12 -23.11 -23.29 12.14
N GLY A 13 -22.67 -23.02 10.90
CA GLY A 13 -23.27 -21.98 10.06
C GLY A 13 -23.05 -20.50 10.45
N HIS A 14 -21.97 -20.17 11.16
CA HIS A 14 -21.66 -18.77 11.51
C HIS A 14 -20.82 -18.06 10.44
N CYS A 15 -21.25 -16.88 9.98
CA CYS A 15 -20.36 -15.85 9.43
C CYS A 15 -19.90 -14.94 10.58
N LEU A 16 -18.59 -14.67 10.66
CA LEU A 16 -18.03 -13.76 11.65
C LEU A 16 -18.40 -12.31 11.29
N ASP A 17 -19.01 -11.61 12.25
CA ASP A 17 -19.57 -10.27 12.14
C ASP A 17 -18.56 -9.24 12.71
N SER A 18 -18.26 -8.16 11.97
CA SER A 18 -17.78 -6.90 12.59
C SER A 18 -17.84 -5.73 11.58
N ALA A 19 -18.88 -4.90 11.69
CA ALA A 19 -18.80 -3.48 11.32
C ALA A 19 -19.87 -2.68 12.09
N GLN A 20 -19.44 -2.01 13.17
CA GLN A 20 -20.20 -0.97 13.84
C GLN A 20 -20.01 0.38 13.13
N PHE A 21 -21.08 1.20 13.17
CA PHE A 21 -21.33 2.47 12.47
C PHE A 21 -20.46 3.67 12.91
N PHE A 22 -20.20 4.62 11.98
CA PHE A 22 -20.09 6.07 12.24
C PHE A 22 -20.54 6.90 11.01
N THR A 23 -21.04 8.12 11.26
CA THR A 23 -21.91 8.98 10.42
C THR A 23 -21.21 10.20 9.80
N GLU A 24 -21.68 10.54 8.58
CA GLU A 24 -21.80 11.84 7.88
C GLU A 24 -20.58 12.74 7.59
N ASP A 25 -20.21 12.84 6.29
CA ASP A 25 -19.88 14.12 5.61
C ASP A 25 -19.94 14.04 4.06
N VAL A 26 -20.48 15.11 3.43
CA VAL A 26 -21.19 15.14 2.13
C VAL A 26 -20.32 15.04 0.86
N VAL A 27 -19.00 14.91 0.96
CA VAL A 27 -18.11 14.73 -0.22
C VAL A 27 -17.52 13.30 -0.29
N SER A 28 -17.73 12.48 0.74
CA SER A 28 -17.32 11.07 0.76
C SER A 28 -18.33 10.11 0.11
N SER A 29 -19.52 10.57 -0.26
CA SER A 29 -20.63 9.68 -0.62
C SER A 29 -20.43 8.96 -1.97
N MET A 30 -19.75 9.55 -2.96
CA MET A 30 -19.75 8.97 -4.32
C MET A 30 -18.81 7.77 -4.51
N VAL A 31 -17.74 7.66 -3.72
CA VAL A 31 -16.86 6.47 -3.72
C VAL A 31 -17.43 5.38 -2.81
N TYR A 32 -18.11 5.79 -1.72
CA TYR A 32 -18.88 4.88 -0.89
C TYR A 32 -20.02 4.22 -1.68
N ASP A 33 -20.69 4.97 -2.56
CA ASP A 33 -21.80 4.47 -3.36
C ASP A 33 -21.39 3.32 -4.30
N VAL A 34 -20.26 3.39 -5.02
CA VAL A 34 -19.91 2.30 -5.96
C VAL A 34 -19.59 0.98 -5.27
N TRP A 35 -18.86 1.02 -4.14
CA TRP A 35 -18.53 -0.18 -3.38
C TRP A 35 -19.72 -0.70 -2.57
N TYR A 36 -20.53 0.21 -2.01
CA TYR A 36 -21.79 -0.13 -1.35
C TYR A 36 -22.79 -0.73 -2.34
N ASP A 37 -22.87 -0.22 -3.57
CA ASP A 37 -23.72 -0.72 -4.65
C ASP A 37 -23.29 -2.10 -5.13
N MET A 38 -21.98 -2.35 -5.20
CA MET A 38 -21.43 -3.66 -5.57
C MET A 38 -21.64 -4.70 -4.46
N TRP A 39 -21.44 -4.31 -3.20
CA TRP A 39 -21.78 -5.13 -2.03
C TRP A 39 -23.29 -5.43 -1.98
N CYS A 40 -24.12 -4.42 -2.23
CA CYS A 40 -25.57 -4.55 -2.31
C CYS A 40 -26.05 -5.46 -3.44
N MET A 41 -25.37 -5.43 -4.59
CA MET A 41 -25.60 -6.35 -5.69
C MET A 41 -25.30 -7.80 -5.28
N MET A 42 -24.15 -8.06 -4.64
CA MET A 42 -23.77 -9.40 -4.18
C MET A 42 -24.70 -9.91 -3.06
N TYR A 43 -25.05 -9.04 -2.11
CA TYR A 43 -25.94 -9.36 -0.99
C TYR A 43 -27.37 -9.66 -1.45
N SER A 44 -27.92 -8.87 -2.40
CA SER A 44 -29.26 -9.12 -2.94
C SER A 44 -29.36 -10.42 -3.75
N VAL A 45 -28.34 -10.75 -4.54
CA VAL A 45 -28.25 -12.03 -5.26
C VAL A 45 -28.13 -13.20 -4.30
N TRP A 46 -27.31 -13.07 -3.24
CA TRP A 46 -27.17 -14.13 -2.23
C TRP A 46 -28.49 -14.43 -1.50
N CYS A 47 -29.21 -13.39 -1.08
CA CYS A 47 -30.52 -13.52 -0.44
C CYS A 47 -31.61 -14.09 -1.36
N ASP A 48 -31.59 -13.77 -2.66
CA ASP A 48 -32.53 -14.34 -3.65
C ASP A 48 -32.28 -15.85 -3.87
N VAL A 49 -31.05 -16.34 -3.66
CA VAL A 49 -30.67 -17.75 -3.83
C VAL A 49 -30.84 -18.57 -2.54
N HIS A 50 -30.84 -17.94 -1.36
CA HIS A 50 -30.91 -18.61 -0.05
C HIS A 50 -32.08 -18.09 0.83
N PRO A 51 -33.35 -18.30 0.42
CA PRO A 51 -34.51 -17.69 1.09
C PRO A 51 -34.83 -18.26 2.49
N ALA A 52 -34.13 -19.29 2.95
CA ALA A 52 -34.45 -20.05 4.17
C ALA A 52 -33.58 -19.72 5.40
N ILE A 53 -32.72 -18.68 5.35
CA ILE A 53 -31.85 -18.27 6.47
C ILE A 53 -32.33 -16.91 7.02
N PRO A 54 -33.16 -16.89 8.08
CA PRO A 54 -33.80 -15.65 8.55
C PRO A 54 -32.90 -14.74 9.38
N ALA A 55 -31.74 -15.22 9.83
CA ALA A 55 -30.93 -14.54 10.85
C ALA A 55 -30.10 -13.34 10.32
N LEU A 56 -30.04 -13.11 9.01
CA LEU A 56 -29.19 -12.08 8.39
C LEU A 56 -29.95 -11.03 7.57
N THR A 57 -31.28 -11.11 7.48
CA THR A 57 -32.09 -10.23 6.63
C THR A 57 -32.69 -9.07 7.43
N ASN A 58 -31.93 -7.99 7.60
CA ASN A 58 -32.58 -6.71 7.92
C ASN A 58 -33.34 -6.26 6.67
N ALA A 59 -34.68 -6.34 6.68
CA ALA A 59 -35.55 -6.08 5.53
C ALA A 59 -35.29 -4.69 4.89
N SER A 60 -34.84 -3.72 5.68
CA SER A 60 -34.47 -2.38 5.22
C SER A 60 -33.20 -2.35 4.37
N THR A 61 -32.21 -3.19 4.70
CA THR A 61 -30.90 -3.25 4.01
C THR A 61 -31.02 -4.03 2.71
N TYR A 62 -31.76 -5.15 2.72
CA TYR A 62 -32.05 -5.92 1.51
C TYR A 62 -32.84 -5.11 0.47
N THR A 63 -33.83 -4.32 0.90
CA THR A 63 -34.61 -3.46 0.00
C THR A 63 -33.76 -2.34 -0.60
N ARG A 64 -32.92 -1.66 0.20
CA ARG A 64 -31.95 -0.67 -0.32
C ARG A 64 -31.01 -1.30 -1.33
N CYS A 65 -30.43 -2.45 -1.01
CA CYS A 65 -29.47 -3.11 -1.88
C CYS A 65 -30.05 -3.62 -3.21
N LYS A 66 -31.33 -4.01 -3.23
CA LYS A 66 -32.04 -4.37 -4.46
C LYS A 66 -32.26 -3.18 -5.41
N VAL A 67 -32.34 -1.96 -4.88
CA VAL A 67 -32.54 -0.72 -5.65
C VAL A 67 -31.22 -0.21 -6.24
N TYR A 68 -30.16 -0.18 -5.43
CA TYR A 68 -28.86 0.35 -5.84
C TYR A 68 -28.11 -0.55 -6.84
N GLY A 69 -28.02 -1.87 -6.59
CA GLY A 69 -27.32 -2.80 -7.49
C GLY A 69 -27.95 -2.94 -8.89
N ARG A 70 -29.25 -2.64 -9.03
CA ARG A 70 -29.94 -2.64 -10.34
C ARG A 70 -29.61 -1.42 -11.17
N THR A 71 -29.40 -0.26 -10.53
CA THR A 71 -29.08 1.00 -11.20
C THR A 71 -27.69 1.00 -11.86
N ALA A 72 -26.68 0.45 -11.19
CA ALA A 72 -25.32 0.35 -11.74
C ALA A 72 -25.24 -0.57 -12.98
N MET A 73 -25.99 -1.68 -12.95
CA MET A 73 -26.08 -2.62 -14.07
C MET A 73 -26.78 -2.00 -15.29
N VAL A 74 -27.79 -1.14 -15.05
CA VAL A 74 -28.49 -0.40 -16.11
C VAL A 74 -27.60 0.66 -16.74
N LEU A 75 -26.78 1.37 -15.96
CA LEU A 75 -25.79 2.30 -16.48
C LEU A 75 -24.71 1.57 -17.30
N ALA A 76 -24.17 0.46 -16.79
CA ALA A 76 -23.20 -0.36 -17.52
C ALA A 76 -23.77 -0.93 -18.83
N GLN A 77 -25.01 -1.43 -18.81
CA GLN A 77 -25.70 -1.93 -20.00
C GLN A 77 -26.07 -0.81 -20.97
N ALA A 78 -26.48 0.38 -20.50
CA ALA A 78 -26.71 1.53 -21.37
C ALA A 78 -25.42 2.00 -22.05
N PHE A 79 -24.29 2.00 -21.33
CA PHE A 79 -22.97 2.27 -21.90
C PHE A 79 -22.58 1.26 -23.00
N GLU A 80 -22.91 -0.02 -22.80
CA GLU A 80 -22.62 -1.08 -23.76
C GLU A 80 -23.57 -1.04 -24.98
N VAL A 81 -24.87 -0.84 -24.77
CA VAL A 81 -25.93 -0.83 -25.81
C VAL A 81 -25.83 0.40 -26.72
N PHE A 82 -25.51 1.57 -26.16
CA PHE A 82 -25.36 2.80 -26.95
C PHE A 82 -23.94 3.02 -27.47
N GLY A 83 -23.02 2.07 -27.24
CA GLY A 83 -21.61 2.21 -27.59
C GLY A 83 -20.90 3.37 -26.88
N ILE A 84 -21.54 3.92 -25.83
CA ILE A 84 -21.01 4.98 -24.99
C ILE A 84 -19.96 4.33 -24.09
N ARG A 85 -18.71 4.30 -24.55
CA ARG A 85 -17.59 4.02 -23.67
C ARG A 85 -17.39 5.29 -22.84
N PRO A 86 -17.66 5.27 -21.52
CA PRO A 86 -17.55 6.47 -20.69
C PRO A 86 -16.12 7.04 -20.69
N VAL A 87 -15.14 6.25 -21.12
CA VAL A 87 -13.82 6.75 -21.47
C VAL A 87 -13.67 6.67 -22.98
N ALA A 88 -13.54 7.82 -23.63
CA ALA A 88 -12.99 7.82 -24.98
C ALA A 88 -11.60 7.18 -24.89
N ARG A 89 -11.33 6.15 -25.71
CA ARG A 89 -10.02 5.47 -25.71
C ARG A 89 -8.83 6.44 -25.86
N SER A 90 -9.05 7.66 -26.33
CA SER A 90 -8.07 8.73 -26.46
C SER A 90 -7.59 9.32 -25.13
N ALA A 91 -8.39 9.22 -24.07
CA ALA A 91 -8.07 9.75 -22.74
C ALA A 91 -7.28 8.78 -21.85
N ILE A 92 -7.43 7.48 -22.08
CA ILE A 92 -6.55 6.46 -21.47
C ILE A 92 -5.33 6.30 -22.36
N LYS A 93 -4.20 6.72 -21.83
CA LYS A 93 -2.88 6.55 -22.43
C LYS A 93 -2.28 5.18 -22.06
N ASN A 94 -1.06 4.94 -22.53
CA ASN A 94 -0.37 3.64 -22.37
C ASN A 94 -0.15 3.23 -20.92
N VAL A 95 0.06 4.21 -20.03
CA VAL A 95 0.39 3.99 -18.62
C VAL A 95 -0.68 4.64 -17.77
N THR A 96 -1.41 3.86 -16.99
CA THR A 96 -2.46 4.36 -16.09
C THR A 96 -2.22 3.78 -14.71
N PHE A 97 -2.16 4.65 -13.69
CA PHE A 97 -1.92 4.24 -12.31
C PHE A 97 -2.60 5.20 -11.32
N TYR A 98 -2.72 4.76 -10.08
CA TYR A 98 -3.33 5.54 -9.01
C TYR A 98 -2.25 6.29 -8.24
N VAL A 99 -2.44 7.60 -8.06
CA VAL A 99 -1.58 8.48 -7.27
C VAL A 99 -2.13 8.50 -5.85
N MET A 100 -1.50 7.74 -4.96
CA MET A 100 -1.88 7.61 -3.56
C MET A 100 -1.46 8.83 -2.73
N SER A 101 -2.05 8.98 -1.56
CA SER A 101 -1.65 9.92 -0.51
C SER A 101 -2.28 9.46 0.81
N SER A 102 -2.01 10.17 1.89
CA SER A 102 -2.76 10.07 3.14
C SER A 102 -4.28 10.21 2.97
N ASN A 103 -5.02 9.69 3.96
CA ASN A 103 -6.50 9.68 4.02
C ASN A 103 -7.12 10.89 4.77
N ASP A 104 -6.30 11.87 5.14
CA ASP A 104 -6.74 13.13 5.70
C ASP A 104 -7.10 14.15 4.59
N ASP A 105 -7.54 15.34 4.99
CA ASP A 105 -7.99 16.37 4.04
C ASP A 105 -6.85 16.86 3.14
N ALA A 106 -5.63 16.94 3.67
CA ALA A 106 -4.46 17.30 2.87
C ALA A 106 -4.19 16.23 1.81
N GLY A 107 -4.18 14.96 2.18
CA GLY A 107 -3.95 13.88 1.22
C GLY A 107 -5.02 13.75 0.14
N LYS A 108 -6.29 13.91 0.51
CA LYS A 108 -7.41 13.96 -0.45
C LYS A 108 -7.32 15.14 -1.41
N THR A 109 -6.69 16.24 -0.99
CA THR A 109 -6.51 17.44 -1.82
C THR A 109 -5.41 17.24 -2.86
N TYR A 110 -4.28 16.66 -2.47
CA TYR A 110 -3.08 16.60 -3.33
C TYR A 110 -2.87 15.28 -4.07
N GLY A 111 -3.48 14.19 -3.61
CA GLY A 111 -3.42 12.85 -4.18
C GLY A 111 -4.80 12.20 -4.29
N GLN A 112 -4.85 10.87 -4.19
CA GLN A 112 -6.05 10.05 -4.31
C GLN A 112 -6.79 10.14 -5.66
N TYR A 113 -6.04 10.10 -6.75
CA TYR A 113 -6.63 10.15 -8.10
C TYR A 113 -5.94 9.22 -9.09
N TRP A 114 -6.64 8.91 -10.17
CA TRP A 114 -6.07 8.21 -11.32
C TRP A 114 -5.34 9.17 -12.25
N THR A 115 -4.17 8.77 -12.74
CA THR A 115 -3.45 9.47 -13.80
C THR A 115 -3.24 8.55 -15.00
N SER A 116 -3.14 9.14 -16.19
CA SER A 116 -2.90 8.42 -17.43
C SER A 116 -1.90 9.18 -18.31
N LEU A 117 -0.84 8.51 -18.74
CA LEU A 117 0.33 9.08 -19.42
C LEU A 117 0.80 8.18 -20.57
N ASP A 118 1.44 8.76 -21.59
CA ASP A 118 1.98 7.98 -22.72
C ASP A 118 3.20 7.13 -22.31
N ALA A 119 3.90 7.53 -21.26
CA ALA A 119 5.01 6.81 -20.63
C ALA A 119 5.04 7.09 -19.12
N PHE A 120 5.70 6.24 -18.34
CA PHE A 120 5.93 6.49 -16.91
C PHE A 120 6.78 7.76 -16.73
N PRO A 121 6.50 8.62 -15.73
CA PRO A 121 7.23 9.87 -15.56
C PRO A 121 8.72 9.62 -15.30
N SER A 122 9.56 10.59 -15.67
CA SER A 122 11.01 10.55 -15.41
C SER A 122 11.32 11.31 -14.12
N PRO A 123 11.54 10.63 -12.98
CA PRO A 123 11.77 11.30 -11.71
C PRO A 123 13.18 11.90 -11.60
N SER A 124 13.28 12.97 -10.82
CA SER A 124 14.55 13.46 -10.27
C SER A 124 14.89 12.65 -9.01
N MET A 125 15.84 11.72 -9.13
CA MET A 125 16.31 10.92 -8.01
C MET A 125 17.03 11.79 -6.98
N THR A 126 16.47 11.93 -5.79
CA THR A 126 16.94 12.86 -4.76
C THR A 126 17.29 12.13 -3.47
N ASP A 127 18.53 12.33 -3.00
CA ASP A 127 19.03 11.69 -1.79
C ASP A 127 18.57 12.39 -0.52
N PHE A 128 18.17 11.58 0.46
CA PHE A 128 17.94 11.95 1.85
C PHE A 128 18.87 11.09 2.72
N TYR A 129 19.89 11.73 3.28
CA TYR A 129 20.89 11.12 4.14
C TYR A 129 20.33 10.91 5.55
N LEU A 130 20.64 9.76 6.14
CA LEU A 130 20.27 9.40 7.50
C LEU A 130 21.32 9.95 8.46
N HIS A 131 20.89 10.52 9.58
CA HIS A 131 21.75 11.21 10.55
C HIS A 131 21.73 10.55 11.92
N ALA A 132 22.81 10.70 12.68
CA ALA A 132 22.95 10.10 14.01
C ALA A 132 21.95 10.65 15.04
N ASP A 133 21.33 11.79 14.77
CA ASP A 133 20.28 12.41 15.59
C ASP A 133 18.86 11.95 15.21
N HIS A 134 18.74 10.86 14.44
CA HIS A 134 17.47 10.30 13.98
C HIS A 134 16.69 11.20 13.01
N THR A 135 17.35 12.19 12.41
CA THR A 135 16.77 12.96 11.31
C THR A 135 17.20 12.41 9.95
N ALA A 136 16.49 12.83 8.90
CA ALA A 136 16.92 12.62 7.53
C ALA A 136 16.78 13.90 6.71
N SER A 137 17.82 14.25 5.93
CA SER A 137 17.83 15.49 5.15
C SER A 137 18.66 15.37 3.88
N ARG A 138 18.55 16.35 2.98
CA ARG A 138 19.26 16.34 1.69
C ARG A 138 20.76 16.61 1.80
N ILE A 139 21.24 16.97 2.99
CA ILE A 139 22.64 17.34 3.24
C ILE A 139 23.26 16.21 4.03
N ALA A 140 24.33 15.59 3.52
CA ALA A 140 25.07 14.58 4.26
C ALA A 140 25.85 15.21 5.42
N SER A 141 25.93 14.52 6.56
CA SER A 141 26.81 14.93 7.65
C SER A 141 28.28 14.69 7.24
N PRO A 142 29.18 15.67 7.41
CA PRO A 142 30.60 15.49 7.10
C PRO A 142 31.31 14.56 8.08
N SER A 143 30.78 14.41 9.30
CA SER A 143 31.36 13.57 10.35
C SER A 143 30.75 12.17 10.31
N ALA A 144 31.61 11.14 10.33
CA ALA A 144 31.17 9.77 10.45
C ALA A 144 30.62 9.48 11.86
N SER A 145 29.54 8.71 11.94
CA SER A 145 28.92 8.21 13.16
C SER A 145 28.23 6.87 12.86
N SER A 146 27.65 6.25 13.88
CA SER A 146 26.95 4.98 13.74
C SER A 146 25.89 4.79 14.81
N LEU A 147 24.86 4.01 14.51
CA LEU A 147 23.78 3.61 15.41
C LEU A 147 23.70 2.09 15.44
N THR A 148 23.68 1.51 16.64
CA THR A 148 23.72 0.06 16.85
C THR A 148 22.45 -0.39 17.57
N TYR A 149 21.90 -1.53 17.15
CA TYR A 149 20.79 -2.20 17.80
C TYR A 149 21.03 -3.71 17.88
N ALA A 150 20.33 -4.38 18.79
CA ALA A 150 20.37 -5.83 18.93
C ALA A 150 19.20 -6.45 18.15
N TYR A 151 19.47 -7.45 17.32
CA TYR A 151 18.45 -8.24 16.64
C TYR A 151 18.40 -9.64 17.24
N ASP A 152 17.29 -9.97 17.90
CA ASP A 152 17.03 -11.31 18.44
C ASP A 152 16.08 -12.09 17.51
N PRO A 153 16.53 -13.19 16.88
CA PRO A 153 15.66 -14.05 16.06
C PRO A 153 14.45 -14.62 16.81
N ALA A 154 14.46 -14.68 18.16
CA ALA A 154 13.35 -15.13 18.98
C ALA A 154 12.25 -14.07 19.17
N ASP A 155 12.55 -12.80 18.90
CA ASP A 155 11.60 -11.68 18.94
C ASP A 155 11.74 -10.83 17.67
N PRO A 156 11.35 -11.38 16.50
CA PRO A 156 11.43 -10.63 15.25
C PRO A 156 10.38 -9.51 15.21
N VAL A 157 10.72 -8.39 14.58
CA VAL A 157 9.77 -7.33 14.23
C VAL A 157 8.63 -7.92 13.41
N PRO A 158 7.36 -7.73 13.83
CA PRO A 158 6.22 -8.29 13.12
C PRO A 158 5.97 -7.56 11.81
N THR A 159 5.47 -8.29 10.82
CA THR A 159 4.95 -7.73 9.57
C THR A 159 3.63 -7.03 9.83
N ILE A 160 3.57 -5.76 9.43
CA ILE A 160 2.36 -4.95 9.43
C ILE A 160 2.22 -4.37 8.03
N GLY A 161 1.42 -5.01 7.18
CA GLY A 161 1.14 -4.54 5.83
C GLY A 161 2.25 -4.82 4.81
N GLY A 162 2.26 -4.03 3.75
CA GLY A 162 3.20 -4.11 2.63
C GLY A 162 2.75 -5.07 1.52
N ASN A 163 3.70 -5.52 0.70
CA ASN A 163 3.47 -6.31 -0.52
C ASN A 163 3.24 -7.81 -0.21
N ASN A 164 2.34 -8.11 0.74
CA ASN A 164 1.90 -9.47 1.01
C ASN A 164 0.76 -9.88 0.06
N LEU A 165 0.57 -11.18 -0.09
CA LEU A 165 -0.60 -11.70 -0.80
C LEU A 165 -1.86 -11.41 0.03
N PRO A 166 -2.94 -10.88 -0.57
CA PRO A 166 -4.21 -10.70 0.14
C PRO A 166 -4.91 -12.03 0.40
N ASP A 167 -5.68 -12.10 1.48
CA ASP A 167 -6.44 -13.29 1.88
C ASP A 167 -7.39 -13.80 0.77
N SER A 168 -7.92 -12.88 -0.05
CA SER A 168 -8.80 -13.20 -1.17
C SER A 168 -8.19 -14.10 -2.25
N ILE A 169 -6.85 -14.19 -2.31
CA ILE A 169 -6.12 -15.07 -3.22
C ILE A 169 -5.25 -16.10 -2.48
N GLY A 170 -5.56 -16.35 -1.21
CA GLY A 170 -4.86 -17.34 -0.39
C GLY A 170 -3.66 -16.81 0.40
N GLY A 171 -3.55 -15.48 0.56
CA GLY A 171 -2.67 -14.88 1.54
C GLY A 171 -3.11 -15.15 2.97
N THR A 172 -2.19 -15.01 3.92
CA THR A 172 -2.45 -15.16 5.36
C THR A 172 -1.82 -14.04 6.20
N ILE A 173 -1.16 -13.09 5.53
CA ILE A 173 -0.43 -12.00 6.15
C ILE A 173 -1.13 -10.70 5.73
N PRO A 174 -1.53 -9.83 6.68
CA PRO A 174 -2.13 -8.54 6.35
C PRO A 174 -1.28 -7.76 5.32
N CYS A 175 -1.90 -7.37 4.21
CA CYS A 175 -1.25 -6.64 3.11
C CYS A 175 -1.68 -5.16 3.09
N GLY A 176 -0.95 -4.34 2.34
CA GLY A 176 -1.33 -2.96 2.04
C GLY A 176 -0.80 -1.91 3.04
N PRO A 177 -1.29 -0.66 2.95
CA PRO A 177 -0.78 0.48 3.72
C PRO A 177 -1.32 0.45 5.16
N LEU A 178 -0.61 -0.25 6.05
CA LEU A 178 -1.01 -0.40 7.45
C LEU A 178 -0.16 0.47 8.39
N ASP A 179 -0.77 0.84 9.51
CA ASP A 179 -0.15 1.69 10.54
C ASP A 179 1.02 0.99 11.24
N GLN A 180 2.20 1.57 11.13
CA GLN A 180 3.45 1.12 11.74
C GLN A 180 3.62 1.64 13.17
N SER A 181 2.74 2.54 13.66
CA SER A 181 2.81 3.08 15.02
C SER A 181 2.94 2.04 16.15
N PRO A 182 2.39 0.79 16.05
CA PRO A 182 2.61 -0.24 17.06
C PRO A 182 4.09 -0.64 17.24
N LEU A 183 4.95 -0.34 16.25
CA LEU A 183 6.38 -0.65 16.27
C LEU A 183 7.23 0.43 16.94
N ALA A 184 6.67 1.59 17.30
CA ALA A 184 7.43 2.77 17.72
C ALA A 184 8.34 2.56 18.94
N ASN A 185 7.99 1.62 19.83
CA ASN A 185 8.74 1.35 21.07
C ASN A 185 9.81 0.24 20.92
N ARG A 186 9.89 -0.40 19.74
CA ARG A 186 10.87 -1.46 19.51
C ARG A 186 12.29 -0.90 19.46
N GLN A 187 13.20 -1.53 20.20
CA GLN A 187 14.60 -1.10 20.33
C GLN A 187 15.50 -1.63 19.21
N ASP A 188 14.99 -2.57 18.40
CA ASP A 188 15.65 -3.17 17.23
C ASP A 188 15.22 -2.51 15.91
N ILE A 189 14.66 -1.30 15.99
CA ILE A 189 14.30 -0.47 14.84
C ILE A 189 14.91 0.94 15.01
N LEU A 190 15.71 1.36 14.04
CA LEU A 190 16.21 2.72 13.94
C LEU A 190 15.28 3.54 13.06
N PHE A 191 14.66 4.57 13.63
CA PHE A 191 13.80 5.49 12.89
C PHE A 191 14.55 6.77 12.51
N PHE A 192 14.34 7.23 11.28
CA PHE A 192 14.86 8.49 10.75
C PHE A 192 13.73 9.27 10.12
N THR A 193 13.47 10.50 10.55
CA THR A 193 12.32 11.28 10.07
C THR A 193 12.81 12.54 9.36
N THR A 194 12.21 12.85 8.21
CA THR A 194 12.48 14.11 7.50
C THR A 194 11.87 15.30 8.24
N GLU A 195 12.22 16.51 7.83
CA GLU A 195 11.40 17.67 8.17
C GLU A 195 9.96 17.48 7.66
N VAL A 196 9.02 18.12 8.36
CA VAL A 196 7.63 18.20 7.93
C VAL A 196 7.55 18.96 6.61
N GLN A 197 6.87 18.36 5.64
CA GLN A 197 6.71 18.91 4.30
C GLN A 197 5.83 20.16 4.35
N LYS A 198 6.35 21.29 3.86
CA LYS A 198 5.60 22.55 3.73
C LYS A 198 4.75 22.60 2.46
N THR A 199 5.14 21.81 1.46
CA THR A 199 4.51 21.70 0.14
C THR A 199 4.41 20.22 -0.22
N PRO A 200 3.44 19.81 -1.06
CA PRO A 200 3.28 18.40 -1.42
C PRO A 200 4.55 17.87 -2.11
N LEU A 201 5.00 16.69 -1.69
CA LEU A 201 6.12 15.98 -2.29
C LEU A 201 5.59 14.80 -3.10
N TYR A 202 5.65 14.90 -4.42
CA TYR A 202 5.19 13.85 -5.34
C TYR A 202 6.30 12.84 -5.60
N LEU A 203 6.03 11.58 -5.29
CA LEU A 203 6.92 10.45 -5.50
C LEU A 203 6.32 9.52 -6.54
N SER A 204 6.96 9.35 -7.70
CA SER A 204 6.52 8.37 -8.71
C SER A 204 7.73 7.68 -9.34
N GLY A 205 7.94 6.41 -8.99
CA GLY A 205 9.08 5.61 -9.44
C GLY A 205 9.61 4.71 -8.33
N SER A 206 10.81 4.15 -8.53
CA SER A 206 11.45 3.28 -7.55
C SER A 206 12.01 4.08 -6.37
N ILE A 207 11.72 3.64 -5.14
CA ILE A 207 12.45 4.11 -3.97
C ILE A 207 13.70 3.25 -3.81
N LEU A 208 14.86 3.88 -3.63
CA LEU A 208 16.13 3.17 -3.43
C LEU A 208 16.70 3.49 -2.05
N ALA A 209 17.49 2.56 -1.52
CA ALA A 209 18.27 2.77 -0.31
C ALA A 209 19.73 2.37 -0.56
N THR A 210 20.66 3.19 -0.08
CA THR A 210 22.07 2.82 0.03
C THR A 210 22.44 2.90 1.50
N ILE A 211 22.69 1.77 2.14
CA ILE A 211 23.03 1.69 3.55
C ILE A 211 24.44 1.13 3.74
N PHE A 212 25.14 1.66 4.74
CA PHE A 212 26.44 1.18 5.17
C PHE A 212 26.26 0.47 6.50
N VAL A 213 26.54 -0.82 6.55
CA VAL A 213 26.17 -1.66 7.70
C VAL A 213 27.31 -2.58 8.11
N SER A 214 27.33 -2.95 9.39
CA SER A 214 28.20 -4.00 9.92
C SER A 214 27.45 -4.84 10.94
N SER A 215 27.94 -6.05 11.19
CA SER A 215 27.42 -6.99 12.18
C SER A 215 28.58 -7.73 12.84
N ASP A 216 28.38 -8.19 14.07
CA ASP A 216 29.28 -9.13 14.76
C ASP A 216 29.02 -10.59 14.34
N MET A 217 27.94 -10.85 13.61
CA MET A 217 27.56 -12.17 13.14
C MET A 217 27.99 -12.44 11.70
N LYS A 218 28.12 -13.73 11.37
CA LYS A 218 28.54 -14.23 10.04
C LYS A 218 27.53 -13.90 8.94
N ASP A 219 26.27 -13.73 9.33
CA ASP A 219 25.18 -13.34 8.45
C ASP A 219 24.07 -12.68 9.28
N THR A 220 23.28 -11.83 8.64
CA THR A 220 22.07 -11.23 9.22
C THR A 220 21.22 -10.65 8.09
N ASP A 221 20.07 -10.09 8.40
CA ASP A 221 19.25 -9.34 7.45
C ASP A 221 19.28 -7.84 7.79
N PHE A 222 19.15 -7.00 6.77
CA PHE A 222 18.81 -5.58 6.93
C PHE A 222 17.56 -5.29 6.12
N MET A 223 16.66 -4.51 6.70
CA MET A 223 15.38 -4.16 6.12
C MET A 223 15.19 -2.67 6.21
N VAL A 224 14.61 -2.11 5.17
CA VAL A 224 14.29 -0.69 5.08
C VAL A 224 12.81 -0.57 4.81
N LYS A 225 12.13 0.22 5.65
CA LYS A 225 10.74 0.63 5.44
C LYS A 225 10.70 2.14 5.23
N VAL A 226 9.79 2.60 4.38
CA VAL A 226 9.47 4.01 4.17
C VAL A 226 7.99 4.20 4.44
N SER A 227 7.67 5.12 5.33
CA SER A 227 6.31 5.40 5.80
C SER A 227 6.00 6.90 5.72
N ASP A 228 4.71 7.21 5.61
CA ASP A 228 4.15 8.55 5.75
C ASP A 228 3.73 8.80 7.21
N VAL A 229 4.32 9.80 7.85
CA VAL A 229 4.00 10.22 9.23
C VAL A 229 3.00 11.36 9.16
N TYR A 230 1.84 11.14 9.78
CA TYR A 230 0.75 12.10 9.79
C TYR A 230 1.05 13.29 10.72
N PRO A 231 0.35 14.43 10.55
CA PRO A 231 0.55 15.62 11.37
C PRO A 231 0.30 15.40 12.87
N ASP A 232 -0.52 14.41 13.23
CA ASP A 232 -0.77 14.04 14.63
C ASP A 232 0.44 13.36 15.30
N SER A 233 1.48 13.04 14.52
CA SER A 233 2.70 12.34 14.92
C SER A 233 2.49 10.97 15.56
N LYS A 234 1.27 10.42 15.47
CA LYS A 234 0.89 9.12 16.05
C LYS A 234 0.57 8.10 14.98
N THR A 235 0.06 8.52 13.83
CA THR A 235 -0.22 7.63 12.70
C THR A 235 0.98 7.60 11.75
N GLU A 236 1.43 6.39 11.41
CA GLU A 236 2.54 6.16 10.49
C GLU A 236 2.13 5.11 9.45
N ILE A 237 1.83 5.50 8.22
CA ILE A 237 1.34 4.56 7.19
C ILE A 237 2.47 4.07 6.30
N LEU A 238 2.64 2.75 6.21
CA LEU A 238 3.65 2.14 5.34
C LEU A 238 3.42 2.47 3.85
N ILE A 239 4.48 2.93 3.17
CA ILE A 239 4.48 3.16 1.72
C ILE A 239 5.16 1.99 0.99
N GLN A 240 6.40 1.67 1.37
CA GLN A 240 7.17 0.58 0.76
C GLN A 240 8.20 0.03 1.75
N ASP A 241 8.59 -1.22 1.53
CA ASP A 241 9.62 -1.90 2.30
C ASP A 241 10.29 -3.02 1.49
N ASN A 242 11.56 -3.25 1.79
CA ASN A 242 12.28 -4.40 1.28
C ASN A 242 13.38 -4.85 2.25
N ALA A 243 13.91 -6.04 2.01
CA ALA A 243 14.94 -6.67 2.81
C ALA A 243 16.11 -7.14 1.95
N VAL A 244 17.28 -7.22 2.56
CA VAL A 244 18.46 -7.88 2.03
C VAL A 244 18.99 -8.83 3.08
N ARG A 245 19.19 -10.07 2.67
CA ARG A 245 19.97 -11.03 3.43
C ARG A 245 21.44 -10.87 3.08
N MET A 246 22.27 -10.59 4.08
CA MET A 246 23.61 -10.07 3.84
C MET A 246 24.53 -11.01 3.07
N ARG A 247 24.36 -12.32 3.24
CA ARG A 247 25.08 -13.29 2.42
C ARG A 247 24.81 -13.15 0.91
N TRP A 248 23.63 -12.67 0.50
CA TRP A 248 23.21 -12.49 -0.91
C TRP A 248 23.36 -11.04 -1.40
N ARG A 249 24.01 -10.15 -0.63
CA ARG A 249 24.07 -8.70 -0.90
C ARG A 249 24.66 -8.32 -2.28
N GLU A 250 25.43 -9.21 -2.89
CA GLU A 250 26.09 -8.99 -4.19
C GLU A 250 25.24 -9.50 -5.37
N GLY A 251 24.04 -10.04 -5.12
CA GLY A 251 23.12 -10.51 -6.15
C GLY A 251 23.50 -11.82 -6.83
N GLY A 252 24.58 -12.47 -6.40
CA GLY A 252 25.03 -13.78 -6.87
C GLY A 252 24.30 -14.95 -6.20
N LEU A 253 24.56 -16.16 -6.71
CA LEU A 253 24.09 -17.42 -6.11
C LEU A 253 25.03 -17.93 -5.02
N ASP A 254 26.25 -17.41 -4.96
CA ASP A 254 27.27 -17.82 -4.01
C ASP A 254 27.17 -17.03 -2.71
N ALA A 255 27.33 -17.75 -1.59
CA ALA A 255 27.25 -17.18 -0.28
C ALA A 255 28.47 -16.34 0.08
N ASN A 256 28.28 -15.03 0.25
CA ASN A 256 29.34 -14.13 0.70
C ASN A 256 29.12 -13.73 2.16
N TYR A 257 29.79 -14.39 3.10
CA TYR A 257 29.60 -14.13 4.53
C TYR A 257 30.20 -12.81 5.02
N LEU A 258 29.67 -12.30 6.11
CA LEU A 258 30.20 -11.12 6.79
C LEU A 258 31.44 -11.48 7.60
N SER A 259 32.38 -10.55 7.64
CA SER A 259 33.46 -10.51 8.62
C SER A 259 33.07 -9.53 9.73
N PRO A 260 33.25 -9.90 11.01
CA PRO A 260 32.98 -9.00 12.13
C PRO A 260 33.65 -7.64 11.94
N ASP A 261 32.94 -6.57 12.34
CA ASP A 261 33.40 -5.18 12.31
C ASP A 261 33.78 -4.62 10.93
N THR A 262 33.50 -5.35 9.85
CA THR A 262 33.67 -4.86 8.47
C THR A 262 32.42 -4.11 8.03
N VAL A 263 32.60 -2.91 7.48
CA VAL A 263 31.50 -2.10 6.94
C VAL A 263 31.23 -2.46 5.49
N TYR A 264 30.01 -2.85 5.20
CA TYR A 264 29.53 -3.22 3.86
C TYR A 264 28.56 -2.17 3.34
N LYS A 265 28.72 -1.78 2.07
CA LYS A 265 27.72 -1.00 1.34
C LYS A 265 26.66 -1.96 0.79
N VAL A 266 25.40 -1.65 0.99
CA VAL A 266 24.27 -2.41 0.46
C VAL A 266 23.30 -1.48 -0.24
N ASP A 267 22.97 -1.82 -1.48
CA ASP A 267 21.98 -1.11 -2.28
C ASP A 267 20.69 -1.94 -2.32
N LEU A 268 19.56 -1.35 -1.94
CA LEU A 268 18.23 -1.96 -1.99
C LEU A 268 17.31 -1.18 -2.92
N ASN A 269 16.50 -1.91 -3.70
CA ASN A 269 15.37 -1.34 -4.42
C ASN A 269 14.08 -1.67 -3.64
N LEU A 270 13.44 -0.66 -3.06
CA LEU A 270 12.18 -0.79 -2.30
C LEU A 270 10.94 -0.84 -3.21
N TRP A 271 11.15 -1.04 -4.51
CA TRP A 271 10.13 -1.09 -5.55
C TRP A 271 9.49 0.26 -5.84
N ASN A 272 8.54 0.25 -6.77
CA ASN A 272 7.88 1.44 -7.27
C ASN A 272 6.76 1.90 -6.33
N THR A 273 6.61 3.20 -6.19
CA THR A 273 5.43 3.83 -5.61
C THR A 273 4.93 4.95 -6.50
N SER A 274 3.66 5.32 -6.32
CA SER A 274 3.13 6.61 -6.73
C SER A 274 2.38 7.20 -5.55
N PHE A 275 3.04 8.04 -4.76
CA PHE A 275 2.55 8.55 -3.49
C PHE A 275 2.86 10.04 -3.33
N VAL A 276 1.92 10.79 -2.78
CA VAL A 276 2.10 12.19 -2.42
C VAL A 276 2.24 12.30 -0.91
N VAL A 277 3.36 12.81 -0.44
CA VAL A 277 3.50 13.20 0.97
C VAL A 277 2.89 14.59 1.08
N ALA A 278 1.72 14.67 1.72
CA ALA A 278 0.94 15.90 1.78
C ALA A 278 1.62 16.96 2.69
N PRO A 279 1.32 18.26 2.52
CA PRO A 279 1.76 19.28 3.47
C PRO A 279 1.34 18.94 4.90
N GLY A 280 2.24 19.15 5.86
CA GLY A 280 2.04 18.77 7.26
C GLY A 280 2.49 17.35 7.61
N HIS A 281 2.76 16.50 6.61
CA HIS A 281 3.29 15.16 6.81
C HIS A 281 4.83 15.13 6.77
N ALA A 282 5.43 14.04 7.21
CA ALA A 282 6.85 13.76 7.06
C ALA A 282 7.09 12.34 6.54
N LEU A 283 8.24 12.11 5.93
CA LEU A 283 8.67 10.73 5.63
C LEU A 283 9.44 10.19 6.81
N ARG A 284 9.18 8.94 7.17
CA ARG A 284 9.98 8.18 8.12
C ARG A 284 10.57 6.96 7.45
N MET A 285 11.84 6.73 7.73
CA MET A 285 12.57 5.58 7.27
C MET A 285 13.00 4.75 8.47
N ALA A 286 12.62 3.48 8.45
CA ALA A 286 12.89 2.54 9.53
C ALA A 286 13.90 1.50 9.05
N ILE A 287 14.98 1.33 9.80
CA ILE A 287 16.01 0.33 9.55
C ILE A 287 15.94 -0.73 10.66
N THR A 288 15.81 -2.00 10.27
CA THR A 288 15.75 -3.12 11.22
C THR A 288 16.35 -4.37 10.56
N SER A 289 16.28 -5.51 11.23
CA SER A 289 16.81 -6.80 10.77
C SER A 289 15.76 -7.91 10.71
N SER A 290 14.47 -7.57 10.85
CA SER A 290 13.37 -8.53 10.68
C SER A 290 12.05 -7.86 10.25
N ASN A 291 11.17 -8.66 9.66
CA ASN A 291 9.82 -8.30 9.21
C ASN A 291 9.08 -9.61 8.94
N TYR A 292 8.74 -10.32 10.01
CA TYR A 292 8.18 -11.66 9.98
C TYR A 292 6.65 -11.63 10.16
N PRO A 293 5.84 -12.39 9.40
CA PRO A 293 6.24 -13.52 8.57
C PRO A 293 6.48 -13.24 7.08
N ARG A 294 6.49 -11.98 6.63
CA ARG A 294 6.76 -11.68 5.21
C ARG A 294 8.13 -12.18 4.77
N PHE A 295 9.15 -11.97 5.59
CA PHE A 295 10.49 -12.52 5.39
C PHE A 295 10.81 -13.51 6.52
N SER A 296 11.34 -14.68 6.16
CA SER A 296 11.77 -15.67 7.14
C SER A 296 12.91 -15.13 8.00
N VAL A 297 12.81 -15.32 9.31
CA VAL A 297 13.80 -14.92 10.32
C VAL A 297 15.20 -15.44 9.96
N ASN A 298 16.21 -14.58 10.07
CA ASN A 298 17.61 -15.00 9.94
C ASN A 298 18.15 -15.43 11.31
N PRO A 299 18.65 -16.67 11.48
CA PRO A 299 19.18 -17.15 12.76
C PRO A 299 20.55 -16.54 13.12
N ASN A 300 21.14 -15.74 12.22
CA ASN A 300 22.44 -15.08 12.31
C ASN A 300 23.66 -16.02 12.36
N ASN A 301 23.48 -17.32 12.12
CA ASN A 301 24.54 -18.34 12.19
C ASN A 301 25.21 -18.68 10.84
N GLY A 302 24.71 -18.13 9.74
CA GLY A 302 25.23 -18.39 8.38
C GLY A 302 24.81 -19.73 7.76
N LEU A 303 23.97 -20.53 8.42
CA LEU A 303 23.44 -21.80 7.91
C LEU A 303 22.23 -21.58 7.00
N LEU A 304 21.88 -22.57 6.18
CA LEU A 304 20.70 -22.50 5.31
C LEU A 304 19.42 -22.63 6.14
N LEU A 305 18.40 -21.81 5.86
CA LEU A 305 17.12 -21.84 6.58
C LEU A 305 16.36 -23.17 6.45
N ALA A 306 16.55 -23.88 5.34
CA ALA A 306 15.83 -25.11 4.99
C ALA A 306 16.60 -26.40 5.38
N ASP A 307 17.72 -26.27 6.10
CA ASP A 307 18.49 -27.45 6.52
C ASP A 307 17.82 -28.13 7.72
N ALA A 308 16.99 -29.14 7.43
CA ALA A 308 16.35 -29.99 8.43
C ALA A 308 17.36 -30.75 9.32
N ALA A 309 18.64 -30.81 8.91
CA ALA A 309 19.70 -31.48 9.65
C ALA A 309 20.50 -30.54 10.57
N TYR A 310 20.12 -29.26 10.74
CA TYR A 310 20.80 -28.40 11.71
C TYR A 310 19.90 -27.56 12.63
N PRO A 311 19.76 -27.98 13.91
CA PRO A 311 19.22 -27.18 15.02
C PRO A 311 20.30 -26.20 15.53
N GLY A 312 20.71 -25.24 14.70
CA GLY A 312 21.66 -24.21 15.11
C GLY A 312 21.02 -23.27 16.15
N ALA A 313 21.77 -22.88 17.17
CA ALA A 313 21.32 -21.82 18.08
C ALA A 313 21.07 -20.54 17.28
N ASN A 314 19.96 -19.86 17.57
CA ASN A 314 19.77 -18.48 17.17
C ASN A 314 20.75 -17.62 17.96
N PHE A 315 21.46 -16.72 17.27
CA PHE A 315 22.33 -15.76 17.91
C PHE A 315 21.72 -14.37 17.82
N THR A 316 21.70 -13.64 18.93
CA THR A 316 21.36 -12.21 18.91
C THR A 316 22.50 -11.46 18.22
N ALA A 317 22.21 -10.78 17.11
CA ALA A 317 23.21 -10.02 16.37
C ALA A 317 23.28 -8.56 16.86
N LYS A 318 24.48 -8.02 16.98
CA LYS A 318 24.72 -6.59 17.19
C LYS A 318 24.92 -5.91 15.84
N ASN A 319 23.82 -5.42 15.28
CA ASN A 319 23.79 -4.80 13.96
C ASN A 319 24.01 -3.30 14.08
N THR A 320 24.78 -2.73 13.15
CA THR A 320 25.16 -1.32 13.16
C THR A 320 24.93 -0.68 11.81
N LEU A 321 24.22 0.45 11.80
CA LEU A 321 24.10 1.35 10.67
C LEU A 321 25.12 2.47 10.81
N HIS A 322 25.94 2.68 9.78
CA HIS A 322 26.91 3.77 9.70
C HIS A 322 26.29 4.95 8.95
N VAL A 323 26.57 6.17 9.41
CA VAL A 323 26.02 7.42 8.87
C VAL A 323 27.10 8.50 8.79
N GLY A 324 26.93 9.45 7.86
CA GLY A 324 27.86 10.56 7.66
C GLY A 324 29.27 10.17 7.20
N GLY A 325 30.11 11.18 6.97
CA GLY A 325 31.47 11.01 6.45
C GLY A 325 31.50 10.16 5.19
N ARG A 326 32.39 9.16 5.14
CA ARG A 326 32.50 8.21 4.02
C ARG A 326 31.39 7.15 3.98
N TYR A 327 30.56 7.06 5.02
CA TYR A 327 29.51 6.05 5.19
C TYR A 327 28.13 6.72 5.26
N ALA A 328 27.87 7.63 4.34
CA ALA A 328 26.64 8.41 4.31
C ALA A 328 25.45 7.57 3.81
N SER A 329 24.88 6.74 4.70
CA SER A 329 23.64 5.97 4.43
C SER A 329 22.50 6.91 4.05
N LYS A 330 21.69 6.51 3.07
CA LYS A 330 20.68 7.37 2.45
C LYS A 330 19.53 6.59 1.84
N ILE A 331 18.44 7.31 1.64
CA ILE A 331 17.27 6.91 0.86
C ILE A 331 17.16 7.84 -0.33
N THR A 332 17.04 7.29 -1.53
CA THR A 332 16.90 8.06 -2.77
C THR A 332 15.46 7.98 -3.25
N LEU A 333 14.80 9.13 -3.29
CA LEU A 333 13.38 9.26 -3.61
C LEU A 333 13.16 9.70 -5.06
N PRO A 334 12.15 9.12 -5.75
CA PRO A 334 11.83 9.43 -7.14
C PRO A 334 10.90 10.65 -7.25
N ILE A 335 11.44 11.85 -7.11
CA ILE A 335 10.63 13.08 -7.06
C ILE A 335 10.18 13.49 -8.47
N VAL A 336 8.88 13.73 -8.64
CA VAL A 336 8.29 14.29 -9.87
C VAL A 336 7.60 15.63 -9.57
N GLN A 337 7.27 16.40 -10.61
CA GLN A 337 6.48 17.62 -10.47
C GLN A 337 4.98 17.31 -10.55
N ARG A 338 4.13 18.16 -9.95
CA ARG A 338 2.67 18.03 -10.06
C ARG A 338 2.18 17.92 -11.51
N GLY A 339 2.82 18.67 -12.41
CA GLY A 339 2.48 18.70 -13.84
C GLY A 339 2.72 17.38 -14.56
N ASP A 340 3.60 16.52 -14.02
CA ASP A 340 3.92 15.21 -14.59
C ASP A 340 2.83 14.16 -14.31
N LEU A 341 1.87 14.48 -13.43
CA LEU A 341 0.83 13.55 -12.95
C LEU A 341 -0.59 14.12 -13.18
N PRO A 342 -1.02 14.41 -14.42
CA PRO A 342 -2.32 15.00 -14.69
C PRO A 342 -3.44 14.12 -14.13
N ASN A 343 -4.41 14.74 -13.46
CA ASN A 343 -5.57 14.02 -12.93
C ASN A 343 -6.52 13.69 -14.09
N VAL A 344 -6.83 12.40 -14.27
CA VAL A 344 -7.81 11.94 -15.24
C VAL A 344 -9.12 11.63 -14.51
N HIS A 345 -10.04 12.59 -14.59
CA HIS A 345 -11.41 12.40 -14.10
C HIS A 345 -12.26 11.73 -15.17
N VAL A 346 -12.32 10.40 -15.14
CA VAL A 346 -13.13 9.58 -16.04
C VAL A 346 -14.58 10.10 -16.16
N LEU A 347 -15.21 10.50 -15.06
CA LEU A 347 -16.59 11.02 -15.07
C LEU A 347 -16.73 12.44 -15.64
N LYS A 348 -15.71 13.31 -15.50
CA LYS A 348 -15.75 14.65 -16.11
C LYS A 348 -15.65 14.57 -17.63
N GLU A 349 -14.93 13.60 -18.17
CA GLU A 349 -14.90 13.39 -19.62
C GLU A 349 -16.25 12.92 -20.16
N VAL A 350 -16.94 12.02 -19.44
CA VAL A 350 -18.34 11.67 -19.74
C VAL A 350 -19.24 12.90 -19.70
N GLN A 351 -19.16 13.72 -18.65
CA GLN A 351 -19.95 14.95 -18.54
C GLN A 351 -19.60 15.98 -19.62
N THR A 352 -18.35 16.05 -20.06
CA THR A 352 -17.94 16.95 -21.15
C THR A 352 -18.49 16.47 -22.49
N MET A 353 -18.52 15.16 -22.72
CA MET A 353 -19.11 14.55 -23.92
C MET A 353 -20.65 14.56 -23.88
N TYR A 354 -21.24 14.50 -22.67
CA TYR A 354 -22.69 14.46 -22.44
C TYR A 354 -23.06 15.44 -21.30
N PRO A 355 -23.12 16.76 -21.58
CA PRO A 355 -23.34 17.81 -20.56
C PRO A 355 -24.62 17.65 -19.74
N VAL A 356 -25.59 16.92 -20.30
CA VAL A 356 -26.87 16.60 -19.68
C VAL A 356 -26.77 15.53 -18.59
N LEU A 357 -25.72 14.71 -18.58
CA LEU A 357 -25.52 13.63 -17.59
C LEU A 357 -24.81 14.14 -16.32
N THR A 358 -25.37 15.18 -15.69
CA THR A 358 -24.88 15.66 -14.39
C THR A 358 -25.19 14.62 -13.29
N GLY A 359 -24.48 14.70 -12.16
CA GLY A 359 -24.78 13.85 -11.00
C GLY A 359 -26.24 13.99 -10.56
N ASP A 360 -26.77 15.22 -10.56
CA ASP A 360 -28.18 15.51 -10.25
C ASP A 360 -29.13 14.96 -11.32
N PHE A 361 -28.78 15.04 -12.61
CA PHE A 361 -29.60 14.46 -13.68
C PHE A 361 -29.73 12.94 -13.52
N ILE A 362 -28.62 12.25 -13.24
CA ILE A 362 -28.61 10.80 -13.03
C ILE A 362 -29.45 10.45 -11.79
N LYS A 363 -29.25 11.17 -10.69
CA LYS A 363 -29.99 10.99 -9.44
C LYS A 363 -31.49 11.21 -9.62
N ASN A 364 -31.89 12.21 -10.42
CA ASN A 364 -33.29 12.56 -10.66
C ASN A 364 -33.99 11.70 -11.72
N ASN A 365 -33.24 10.96 -12.54
CA ASN A 365 -33.80 10.15 -13.64
C ASN A 365 -33.57 8.64 -13.48
N VAL A 366 -33.07 8.21 -12.33
CA VAL A 366 -32.74 6.81 -12.03
C VAL A 366 -33.92 5.85 -12.30
N ASP A 367 -35.15 6.24 -11.94
CA ASP A 367 -36.34 5.43 -12.14
C ASP A 367 -36.76 5.30 -13.61
N ASN A 368 -36.55 6.36 -14.40
CA ASN A 368 -36.84 6.35 -15.83
C ASN A 368 -35.81 5.53 -16.59
N LEU A 369 -34.53 5.63 -16.22
CA LEU A 369 -33.44 4.80 -16.76
C LEU A 369 -33.68 3.32 -16.44
N ASN A 370 -34.09 2.99 -15.21
CA ASN A 370 -34.47 1.63 -14.81
C ASN A 370 -35.64 1.08 -15.63
N LYS A 371 -36.69 1.88 -15.87
CA LYS A 371 -37.83 1.47 -16.74
C LYS A 371 -37.41 1.26 -18.19
N LEU A 372 -36.49 2.07 -18.71
CA LEU A 372 -35.97 1.94 -20.07
C LEU A 372 -35.19 0.62 -20.25
N ALA A 373 -34.35 0.28 -19.28
CA ALA A 373 -33.57 -0.95 -19.33
C ALA A 373 -34.40 -2.22 -19.15
N ILE A 374 -35.49 -2.16 -18.36
CA ILE A 374 -36.46 -3.26 -18.27
C ILE A 374 -37.15 -3.50 -19.63
N ARG A 375 -37.51 -2.43 -20.35
CA ARG A 375 -38.11 -2.55 -21.69
C ARG A 375 -37.16 -3.09 -22.75
N MET A 376 -35.86 -2.78 -22.65
CA MET A 376 -34.84 -3.30 -23.58
C MET A 376 -34.47 -4.77 -23.32
N LYS A 377 -34.96 -5.36 -22.22
CA LYS A 377 -34.75 -6.77 -21.86
C LYS A 377 -35.79 -7.72 -22.47
N HIS A 378 -36.82 -7.16 -23.10
CA HIS A 378 -37.85 -7.84 -23.89
C HIS A 378 -37.67 -7.48 -25.36
#